data_AF-A0A6I1KNS3-F1
#
_entry.id   AF-A0A6I1KNS3-F1
#
_cell.length_a   1.000
_cell.length_b   1.000
_cell.length_c   1.000
_cell.angle_alpha   90.00
_cell.angle_beta   90.00
_cell.angle_gamma   90.00
#
_symmetry.space_group_name_H-M   'P 1'
#
loop_
_entity.id
_entity.type
_entity.pdbx_description
1 polymer ?
#
loop_
_entity_poly.entity_id
_entity_poly.type
_entity_poly.pdbx_seq_one_letter_code
_entity_poly.pdbx_strand_id
1 'polypeptide(L)'
;MINLDLAFVFQMVNFLVLVLVLNVFLYKPIRKILADRDTEVSGAKARAAEVDRDVQGKMAQYEARLREVKAQAAEEKNARKKEALAEEATIIEKARVEASDSLATIKNKVAKEAADAKELLREQARSLSMEICEKVLGRSL
;
A
#
# COMPACT_ATOMS: atom_id res chain seq x y z
N MET A 1 84.36 39.75 -40.18
CA MET A 1 84.71 39.49 -38.77
C MET A 1 83.45 39.78 -37.98
N ILE A 2 82.88 38.78 -37.30
CA ILE A 2 81.76 38.99 -36.38
C ILE A 2 82.37 39.67 -35.17
N ASN A 3 82.33 41.00 -35.14
CA ASN A 3 82.68 41.73 -33.92
C ASN A 3 81.51 41.52 -32.97
N LEU A 4 81.75 40.71 -31.93
CA LEU A 4 80.84 40.56 -30.83
C LEU A 4 80.92 41.85 -29.99
N ASP A 5 80.33 42.91 -30.52
CA ASP A 5 80.36 44.23 -29.91
C ASP A 5 79.44 44.26 -28.68
N LEU A 6 79.75 45.16 -27.74
CA LEU A 6 78.94 45.45 -26.54
C LEU A 6 77.44 45.66 -26.88
N ALA A 7 77.15 46.12 -28.10
CA ALA A 7 75.80 46.27 -28.65
C ALA A 7 75.02 44.94 -28.75
N PHE A 8 75.68 43.83 -29.11
CA PHE A 8 75.04 42.51 -29.18
C PHE A 8 74.63 42.02 -27.79
N VAL A 9 75.49 42.23 -26.79
CA VAL A 9 75.19 41.93 -25.38
C VAL A 9 74.01 42.77 -24.90
N PHE A 10 73.98 44.07 -25.23
CA PHE A 10 72.88 44.95 -24.87
C PHE A 10 71.55 44.55 -25.53
N GLN A 11 71.58 44.15 -26.80
CA GLN A 11 70.41 43.64 -27.52
C GLN A 11 69.90 42.31 -26.96
N MET A 12 70.80 41.41 -26.54
CA MET A 12 70.45 40.17 -25.86
C MET A 12 69.76 40.45 -24.52
N VAL A 13 70.30 41.38 -23.72
CA VAL A 13 69.69 41.79 -22.44
C VAL A 13 68.30 42.41 -22.69
N ASN A 14 68.16 43.27 -23.70
CA ASN A 14 66.87 43.86 -24.06
C ASN A 14 65.84 42.78 -24.47
N PHE A 15 66.24 41.80 -25.28
CA PHE A 15 65.39 40.68 -25.66
C PHE A 15 64.96 39.84 -24.45
N LEU A 16 65.89 39.52 -23.54
CA LEU A 16 65.58 38.79 -22.32
C LEU A 16 64.61 39.57 -21.41
N VAL A 17 64.80 40.88 -21.26
CA VAL A 17 63.87 41.75 -20.52
C VAL A 17 62.50 41.73 -21.16
N LEU A 18 62.41 41.85 -22.49
CA LEU A 18 61.14 41.78 -23.24
C LEU A 18 60.44 40.44 -23.03
N VAL A 19 61.16 39.32 -23.11
CA VAL A 19 60.61 37.98 -22.85
C VAL A 19 60.08 37.88 -21.43
N LEU A 20 60.80 38.43 -20.44
CA LEU A 20 60.39 38.42 -19.04
C LEU A 20 59.12 39.25 -18.81
N VAL A 21 59.05 40.45 -19.40
CA VAL A 21 57.85 41.30 -19.40
C VAL A 21 56.69 40.56 -20.06
N LEU A 22 56.88 39.98 -21.25
CA LEU A 22 55.82 39.27 -21.97
C LEU A 22 55.33 38.02 -21.23
N ASN A 23 56.23 37.30 -20.54
CA ASN A 23 55.90 36.17 -19.69
C ASN A 23 54.97 36.58 -18.54
N VAL A 24 55.29 37.68 -17.86
CA VAL A 24 54.51 38.19 -16.73
C VAL A 24 53.18 38.81 -17.18
N PHE A 25 53.20 39.63 -18.23
CA PHE A 25 52.03 40.41 -18.67
C PHE A 25 51.09 39.66 -19.61
N LEU A 26 51.56 38.66 -20.37
CA LEU A 26 50.75 38.02 -21.41
C LEU A 26 50.60 36.51 -21.18
N TYR A 27 51.69 35.77 -21.11
CA TYR A 27 51.62 34.31 -21.04
C TYR A 27 50.99 33.80 -19.73
N LYS A 28 51.36 34.40 -18.59
CA LYS A 28 50.81 34.03 -17.28
C LYS A 28 49.29 34.30 -17.17
N PRO A 29 48.76 35.51 -17.51
CA PRO A 29 47.32 35.75 -17.44
C PRO A 29 46.53 34.94 -18.47
N ILE A 30 47.04 34.73 -19.69
CA ILE A 30 46.34 33.90 -20.70
C ILE A 30 46.19 32.46 -20.21
N ARG A 31 47.27 31.87 -19.66
CA ARG A 31 47.21 30.50 -19.09
C ARG A 31 46.24 30.42 -17.93
N LYS A 32 46.21 31.44 -17.08
CA LYS A 32 45.26 31.50 -15.96
C LYS A 32 43.81 31.50 -16.46
N ILE A 33 43.48 32.34 -17.44
CA ILE A 33 42.12 32.39 -18.01
C ILE A 33 41.74 31.05 -18.65
N LEU A 34 42.66 30.40 -19.36
CA LEU A 34 42.41 29.07 -19.94
C LEU A 34 42.15 28.02 -18.86
N ALA A 35 42.94 28.00 -17.79
CA ALA A 35 42.77 27.08 -16.67
C ALA A 35 41.47 27.35 -15.90
N ASP A 36 41.13 28.61 -15.67
CA ASP A 36 39.89 29.02 -15.01
C ASP A 36 38.68 28.56 -15.84
N ARG A 37 38.71 28.76 -17.17
CA ARG A 37 37.65 28.27 -18.07
C ARG A 37 37.53 26.75 -18.08
N ASP A 38 38.65 26.04 -18.14
CA ASP A 38 38.63 24.56 -18.11
C ASP A 38 38.08 24.04 -16.78
N THR A 39 38.45 24.67 -15.67
CA THR A 39 37.93 24.36 -14.33
C THR A 39 36.43 24.64 -14.22
N GLU A 40 35.97 25.76 -14.77
CA GLU A 40 34.55 26.12 -14.73
C GLU A 40 33.70 25.14 -15.54
N VAL A 41 34.14 24.78 -16.75
CA VAL A 41 33.44 23.85 -17.64
C VAL A 41 33.47 22.43 -17.09
N SER A 42 34.64 21.94 -16.65
CA SER A 42 34.76 20.61 -16.05
C SER A 42 33.97 20.50 -14.75
N GLY A 43 34.02 21.54 -13.90
CA GLY A 43 33.23 21.63 -12.67
C GLY A 43 31.72 21.65 -12.94
N ALA A 44 31.26 22.40 -13.96
CA ALA A 44 29.86 22.40 -14.35
C ALA A 44 29.40 21.02 -14.85
N LYS A 45 30.21 20.33 -15.67
CA LYS A 45 29.92 18.95 -16.11
C LYS A 45 29.89 17.96 -14.95
N ALA A 46 30.83 18.06 -14.01
CA ALA A 46 30.86 17.20 -12.83
C ALA A 46 29.61 17.38 -11.96
N ARG A 47 29.21 18.63 -11.70
CA ARG A 47 27.97 18.94 -10.96
C ARG A 47 26.72 18.41 -11.67
N ALA A 48 26.64 18.58 -12.99
CA ALA A 48 25.52 18.03 -13.77
C ALA A 48 25.44 16.51 -13.63
N ALA A 49 26.58 15.81 -13.76
CA ALA A 49 26.65 14.36 -13.63
C ALA A 49 26.38 13.85 -12.20
N GLU A 50 26.65 14.67 -11.17
CA GLU A 50 26.30 14.39 -9.78
C GLU A 50 24.79 14.56 -9.56
N VAL A 51 24.21 15.67 -10.03
CA VAL A 51 22.76 15.91 -9.96
C VAL A 51 21.98 14.82 -10.69
N ASP A 52 22.41 14.40 -11.88
CA ASP A 52 21.76 13.32 -12.62
C ASP A 52 21.82 11.99 -11.85
N ARG A 53 22.96 11.67 -11.23
CA ARG A 53 23.10 10.49 -10.38
C ARG A 53 22.20 10.54 -9.15
N ASP A 54 22.13 11.69 -8.49
CA ASP A 54 21.27 11.90 -7.33
C ASP A 54 19.78 11.78 -7.70
N VAL A 55 19.38 12.36 -8.83
CA VAL A 55 18.01 12.25 -9.33
C VAL A 55 17.67 10.80 -9.66
N GLN A 56 18.53 10.09 -10.39
CA GLN A 56 18.33 8.67 -10.69
C GLN A 56 18.25 7.83 -9.40
N GLY A 57 19.12 8.09 -8.43
CA GLY A 57 19.10 7.42 -7.12
C GLY A 57 17.79 7.66 -6.36
N LYS A 58 17.33 8.92 -6.31
CA LYS A 58 16.06 9.28 -5.67
C LYS A 58 14.85 8.68 -6.40
N MET A 59 14.85 8.66 -7.73
CA MET A 59 13.80 8.02 -8.52
C MET A 59 13.75 6.51 -8.26
N ALA A 60 14.90 5.83 -8.23
CA ALA A 60 14.96 4.40 -7.92
C ALA A 60 14.44 4.10 -6.51
N GLN A 61 14.82 4.90 -5.51
CA GLN A 61 14.29 4.78 -4.14
C GLN A 61 12.78 5.02 -4.08
N TYR A 62 12.29 6.04 -4.79
CA TYR A 62 10.86 6.34 -4.87
C TYR A 62 10.07 5.20 -5.50
N GLU A 63 10.53 4.64 -6.61
CA GLU A 63 9.91 3.49 -7.27
C GLU A 63 9.93 2.23 -6.40
N ALA A 64 11.02 1.99 -5.67
CA ALA A 64 11.12 0.87 -4.73
C ALA A 64 10.09 1.02 -3.60
N ARG A 65 10.03 2.21 -2.99
CA ARG A 65 9.06 2.51 -1.93
C ARG A 65 7.62 2.43 -2.42
N LEU A 66 7.34 2.90 -3.64
CA LEU A 66 6.01 2.80 -4.24
C LEU A 66 5.60 1.34 -4.47
N ARG A 67 6.54 0.48 -4.92
CA ARG A 67 6.30 -0.96 -5.05
C ARG A 67 6.02 -1.62 -3.71
N GLU A 68 6.81 -1.29 -2.69
CA GLU A 68 6.64 -1.81 -1.33
C GLU A 68 5.28 -1.44 -0.75
N VAL A 69 4.89 -0.15 -0.83
CA VAL A 69 3.59 0.32 -0.34
C VAL A 69 2.44 -0.35 -1.09
N LYS A 70 2.54 -0.53 -2.40
CA LYS A 70 1.52 -1.26 -3.17
C LYS A 70 1.41 -2.73 -2.75
N ALA A 71 2.53 -3.39 -2.48
CA ALA A 71 2.55 -4.76 -2.01
C ALA A 71 1.90 -4.89 -0.62
N GLN A 72 2.29 -4.02 0.32
CA GLN A 72 1.71 -3.96 1.67
C GLN A 72 0.20 -3.67 1.62
N ALA A 73 -0.24 -2.71 0.80
CA ALA A 73 -1.66 -2.39 0.65
C ALA A 73 -2.46 -3.57 0.06
N ALA A 74 -1.88 -4.30 -0.90
CA ALA A 74 -2.51 -5.49 -1.46
C ALA A 74 -2.62 -6.62 -0.42
N GLU A 75 -1.57 -6.82 0.38
CA GLU A 75 -1.55 -7.79 1.46
C GLU A 75 -2.59 -7.46 2.55
N GLU A 76 -2.63 -6.20 3.02
CA GLU A 76 -3.60 -5.74 4.00
C GLU A 76 -5.04 -5.88 3.47
N LYS A 77 -5.29 -5.48 2.23
CA LYS A 77 -6.60 -5.66 1.59
C LYS A 77 -7.02 -7.13 1.54
N ASN A 78 -6.09 -8.02 1.19
CA ASN A 78 -6.38 -9.46 1.14
C ASN A 78 -6.63 -10.03 2.55
N ALA A 79 -5.86 -9.60 3.55
CA ALA A 79 -6.06 -9.98 4.95
C ALA A 79 -7.44 -9.54 5.45
N ARG A 80 -7.81 -8.26 5.24
CA ARG A 80 -9.13 -7.72 5.59
C ARG A 80 -10.26 -8.44 4.88
N LYS A 81 -10.10 -8.75 3.59
CA LYS A 81 -11.10 -9.52 2.84
C LYS A 81 -11.28 -10.92 3.42
N LYS A 82 -10.18 -11.59 3.80
CA LYS A 82 -10.23 -12.92 4.40
C LYS A 82 -10.88 -12.90 5.79
N GLU A 83 -10.57 -11.89 6.59
CA GLU A 83 -11.20 -11.65 7.90
C GLU A 83 -12.71 -11.43 7.75
N ALA A 84 -13.12 -10.56 6.83
CA ALA A 84 -14.53 -10.29 6.54
C ALA A 84 -15.28 -11.55 6.07
N LEU A 85 -14.69 -12.36 5.18
CA LEU A 85 -15.29 -13.61 4.72
C LEU A 85 -15.44 -14.65 5.85
N ALA A 86 -14.47 -14.70 6.77
CA ALA A 86 -14.54 -15.60 7.93
C ALA A 86 -15.62 -15.14 8.92
N GLU A 87 -15.75 -13.83 9.12
CA GLU A 87 -16.80 -13.25 9.96
C GLU A 87 -18.18 -13.46 9.35
N GLU A 88 -18.34 -13.22 8.04
CA GLU A 88 -19.58 -13.50 7.29
C GLU A 88 -19.99 -14.97 7.43
N ALA A 89 -19.06 -15.91 7.22
CA ALA A 89 -19.32 -17.34 7.40
C ALA A 89 -19.77 -17.66 8.84
N THR A 90 -19.15 -17.03 9.85
CA THR A 90 -19.51 -17.22 11.26
C THR A 90 -20.91 -16.68 11.57
N ILE A 91 -21.26 -15.52 11.02
CA ILE A 91 -22.59 -14.91 11.20
C ILE A 91 -23.67 -15.78 10.55
N ILE A 92 -23.44 -16.25 9.33
CA ILE A 92 -24.37 -17.13 8.61
C ILE A 92 -24.56 -18.43 9.38
N GLU A 93 -23.48 -19.04 9.88
CA GLU A 93 -23.59 -20.29 10.62
C GLU A 93 -24.34 -20.11 11.94
N LYS A 94 -24.08 -19.01 12.68
CA LYS A 94 -24.87 -18.67 13.87
C LYS A 94 -26.36 -18.50 13.54
N ALA A 95 -26.69 -17.74 12.51
CA ALA A 95 -28.07 -17.54 12.08
C ALA A 95 -28.74 -18.86 11.68
N ARG A 96 -28.00 -19.78 11.05
CA ARG A 96 -28.49 -21.11 10.68
C ARG A 96 -28.77 -22.00 11.90
N VAL A 97 -27.89 -21.96 12.91
CA VAL A 97 -28.07 -22.67 14.18
C VAL A 97 -29.31 -22.11 14.90
N GLU A 98 -29.41 -20.79 15.06
CA GLU A 98 -30.56 -20.14 15.69
C GLU A 98 -31.88 -20.46 14.98
N ALA A 99 -31.89 -20.45 13.64
CA ALA A 99 -33.05 -20.83 12.86
C ALA A 99 -33.45 -22.31 13.08
N SER A 100 -32.46 -23.19 13.17
CA SER A 100 -32.68 -24.62 13.42
C SER A 100 -33.23 -24.87 14.82
N ASP A 101 -32.70 -24.19 15.84
CA ASP A 101 -33.17 -24.27 17.23
C ASP A 101 -34.58 -23.71 17.39
N SER A 102 -34.87 -22.59 16.73
CA SER A 102 -36.21 -22.00 16.67
C SER A 102 -37.21 -22.96 16.03
N LEU A 103 -36.85 -23.57 14.90
CA LEU A 103 -37.69 -24.56 14.23
C LEU A 103 -37.94 -25.79 15.11
N ALA A 104 -36.93 -26.29 15.81
CA ALA A 104 -37.06 -27.41 16.74
C ALA A 104 -38.01 -27.05 17.90
N THR A 105 -37.88 -25.85 18.45
CA THR A 105 -38.75 -25.33 19.52
C THR A 105 -40.20 -25.22 19.06
N ILE A 106 -40.43 -24.68 17.86
CA ILE A 106 -41.77 -24.57 17.27
C ILE A 106 -42.37 -25.97 17.06
N LYS A 107 -41.62 -26.92 16.49
CA LYS A 107 -42.09 -28.30 16.31
C LYS A 107 -42.50 -28.95 17.63
N ASN A 108 -41.71 -28.76 18.68
CA ASN A 108 -42.03 -29.28 20.01
C ASN A 108 -43.30 -28.64 20.60
N LYS A 109 -43.49 -27.33 20.42
CA LYS A 109 -44.72 -26.64 20.84
C LYS A 109 -45.94 -27.16 20.09
N VAL A 110 -45.86 -27.28 18.76
CA VAL A 110 -46.95 -27.81 17.93
C VAL A 110 -47.29 -29.24 18.30
N ALA A 111 -46.29 -30.09 18.55
CA ALA A 111 -46.51 -31.47 18.98
C ALA A 111 -47.23 -31.53 20.34
N LYS A 112 -46.88 -30.65 21.28
CA LYS A 112 -47.55 -30.55 22.58
C LYS A 112 -48.99 -30.06 22.44
N GLU A 113 -49.22 -28.97 21.71
CA GLU A 113 -50.57 -28.44 21.47
C GLU A 113 -51.47 -29.45 20.76
N ALA A 114 -50.94 -30.22 19.81
CA ALA A 114 -51.68 -31.29 19.16
C ALA A 114 -52.04 -32.45 20.12
N ALA A 115 -51.16 -32.78 21.07
CA ALA A 115 -51.44 -33.78 22.10
C ALA A 115 -52.54 -33.28 23.06
N ASP A 116 -52.41 -32.03 23.55
CA ASP A 116 -53.39 -31.40 24.45
C ASP A 116 -54.77 -31.31 23.77
N ALA A 117 -54.83 -30.87 22.51
CA ALA A 117 -56.08 -30.81 21.74
C ALA A 117 -56.72 -32.19 21.54
N LYS A 118 -55.92 -33.24 21.34
CA LYS A 118 -56.39 -34.62 21.18
C LYS A 118 -56.97 -35.18 22.48
N GLU A 119 -56.39 -34.81 23.62
CA GLU A 119 -56.90 -35.18 24.94
C GLU A 119 -58.23 -34.46 25.22
N LEU A 120 -58.31 -33.16 24.95
CA LEU A 120 -59.55 -32.37 25.07
C LEU A 120 -60.68 -32.92 24.21
N LEU A 121 -60.39 -33.28 22.95
CA LEU A 121 -61.34 -33.91 22.02
C LEU A 121 -61.84 -35.26 22.54
N ARG A 122 -60.98 -36.06 23.17
CA ARG A 122 -61.40 -37.35 23.78
C ARG A 122 -62.35 -37.13 24.95
N GLU A 123 -62.09 -36.14 25.77
CA GLU A 123 -62.95 -35.80 26.91
C GLU A 123 -64.32 -35.29 26.43
N GLN A 124 -64.33 -34.38 25.45
CA GLN A 124 -65.57 -33.90 24.81
C GLN A 124 -66.33 -35.03 24.11
N ALA A 125 -65.65 -35.93 23.39
CA ALA A 125 -66.29 -37.07 22.77
C ALA A 125 -66.92 -38.01 23.80
N ARG A 126 -66.28 -38.20 24.97
CA ARG A 126 -66.85 -39.00 26.07
C ARG A 126 -68.09 -38.34 26.66
N SER A 127 -68.05 -37.03 26.90
CA SER A 127 -69.21 -36.26 27.38
C SER A 127 -70.37 -36.34 26.40
N LEU A 128 -70.12 -36.11 25.11
CA LEU A 128 -71.13 -36.20 24.07
C LEU A 128 -71.71 -37.62 23.94
N SER A 129 -70.88 -38.65 24.08
CA SER A 129 -71.34 -40.05 24.07
C SER A 129 -72.28 -40.35 25.24
N MET A 130 -72.02 -39.78 26.43
CA MET A 130 -72.90 -39.91 27.59
C MET A 130 -74.24 -39.19 27.36
N GLU A 131 -74.22 -37.95 26.84
CA GLU A 131 -75.44 -37.21 26.51
C GLU A 131 -76.31 -37.95 25.47
N ILE A 132 -75.68 -38.55 24.45
CA ILE A 132 -76.38 -39.37 23.45
C ILE A 132 -77.00 -40.60 24.11
N CYS A 133 -76.26 -41.30 24.98
CA CYS A 133 -76.80 -42.45 25.72
C CYS A 133 -78.00 -42.05 26.58
N GLU A 134 -77.93 -40.94 27.32
CA GLU A 134 -79.06 -40.45 28.12
C GLU A 134 -80.29 -40.13 27.25
N LYS A 135 -80.10 -39.44 26.12
CA LYS A 135 -81.22 -39.11 25.22
C LYS A 135 -81.84 -40.33 24.54
N VAL A 136 -81.05 -41.36 24.21
CA VAL A 136 -81.55 -42.57 23.54
C VAL A 136 -82.18 -43.56 24.54
N LEU A 137 -81.64 -43.68 25.76
CA LEU A 137 -82.15 -44.58 26.79
C LEU A 137 -83.31 -43.98 27.61
N GLY A 138 -83.57 -42.68 27.49
CA GLY A 138 -84.78 -42.03 28.04
C GLY A 138 -84.85 -41.99 29.57
N ARG A 139 -83.74 -42.27 30.26
CA ARG A 139 -83.65 -42.24 31.73
C ARG A 139 -82.22 -41.88 32.14
N SER A 140 -82.09 -40.93 33.07
CA SER A 140 -80.80 -40.48 33.62
C SER A 140 -80.07 -41.62 34.32
N LEU A 141 -78.74 -41.68 34.16
CA LEU A 141 -77.87 -42.56 34.94
C LEU A 141 -77.25 -41.80 36.11
#